data_AF-A0AAV3ZZU1-F1
#
_entry.id   AF-A0AAV3ZZU1-F1
#
_cell.length_a   1.000
_cell.length_b   1.000
_cell.length_c   1.000
_cell.angle_alpha   90.00
_cell.angle_beta   90.00
_cell.angle_gamma   90.00
#
_symmetry.space_group_name_H-M   'P 1'
#
loop_
_entity.id
_entity.type
_entity.pdbx_description
1 polymer ?
#
loop_
_entity_poly.entity_id
_entity_poly.type
_entity_poly.pdbx_seq_one_letter_code
_entity_poly.pdbx_strand_id
1 'polypeptide(L)'
;MYHVPEVIQVMLGDYFSGFRMRFSTNDYTTNWINLGVGIAMGCTISPILFVMAMEVILKAAEGNAGPANLGGGCSMPPLKAFMDDTTIICSKDETRRMLTRLDVLMSWCRMEFKPKKSRSLSIRKGKVGEATTFTVAEQQIPTVSQEPVKSLGRWYDSSMKDTRRGAETSEFASESLQATNKCGLQGKFKI
;
A
#
# COMPACT_ATOMS: atom_id res chain seq x y z
N MET A 1 -17.92 -12.87 11.12
CA MET A 1 -18.53 -11.53 11.11
C MET A 1 -17.79 -10.70 12.13
N TYR A 2 -17.16 -9.60 11.73
CA TYR A 2 -16.47 -8.72 12.68
C TYR A 2 -17.52 -7.94 13.46
N HIS A 3 -17.52 -8.07 14.78
CA HIS A 3 -18.45 -7.37 15.65
C HIS A 3 -17.75 -6.15 16.26
N VAL A 4 -18.34 -4.97 16.10
CA VAL A 4 -17.92 -3.73 16.77
C VAL A 4 -18.99 -3.40 17.81
N PRO A 5 -18.65 -3.26 19.11
CA PRO A 5 -19.63 -2.92 20.14
C PRO A 5 -20.37 -1.61 19.83
N GLU A 6 -21.66 -1.56 20.14
CA GLU A 6 -22.52 -0.39 19.85
C GLU A 6 -21.96 0.92 20.43
N VAL A 7 -21.45 0.88 21.66
CA VAL A 7 -20.81 2.04 22.31
C VAL A 7 -19.65 2.61 21.49
N ILE A 8 -18.88 1.76 20.81
CA ILE A 8 -17.78 2.18 19.95
C ILE A 8 -18.33 2.76 18.63
N GLN A 9 -19.38 2.17 18.07
CA GLN A 9 -20.02 2.70 16.87
C GLN A 9 -20.58 4.11 17.09
N VAL A 10 -21.25 4.34 18.23
CA VAL A 10 -21.75 5.66 18.63
C VAL A 10 -20.60 6.64 18.83
N MET A 11 -19.56 6.27 19.59
CA MET A 11 -18.38 7.11 19.79
C MET A 11 -17.73 7.52 18.46
N LEU A 12 -17.55 6.58 17.53
CA LEU A 12 -16.97 6.86 16.22
C LEU A 12 -17.89 7.75 15.38
N GLY A 13 -19.20 7.49 15.39
CA GLY A 13 -20.19 8.31 14.71
C GLY A 13 -20.14 9.76 15.19
N ASP A 14 -20.16 9.97 16.50
CA ASP A 14 -20.08 11.30 17.11
C ASP A 14 -18.76 11.98 16.77
N TYR A 15 -17.63 11.27 16.88
CA TYR A 15 -16.29 11.78 16.58
C TYR A 15 -16.16 12.27 15.13
N PHE A 16 -16.66 11.51 14.15
CA PHE A 16 -16.55 11.87 12.74
C PHE A 16 -17.67 12.81 12.26
N SER A 17 -18.82 12.87 12.94
CA SER A 17 -19.94 13.76 12.57
C SER A 17 -19.58 15.25 12.62
N GLY A 18 -18.74 15.63 13.58
CA GLY A 18 -18.25 17.00 13.77
C GLY A 18 -16.99 17.32 12.99
N PHE A 19 -16.44 16.37 12.23
CA PHE A 19 -15.10 16.51 11.66
C PHE A 19 -15.09 17.52 10.51
N ARG A 20 -14.36 18.62 10.72
CA ARG A 20 -14.21 19.71 9.74
C ARG A 20 -12.73 20.04 9.60
N MET A 21 -12.34 20.40 8.39
CA MET A 21 -11.00 20.85 8.08
C MET A 21 -11.00 22.31 7.66
N ARG A 22 -9.88 22.98 7.88
CA ARG A 22 -9.62 24.34 7.44
C ARG A 22 -8.13 24.43 7.12
N PHE A 23 -7.80 25.21 6.09
CA PHE A 23 -6.43 25.48 5.71
C PHE A 23 -6.10 26.95 5.96
N SER A 24 -4.94 27.21 6.53
CA SER A 24 -4.40 28.55 6.72
C SER A 24 -3.06 28.65 6.00
N THR A 25 -2.94 29.62 5.11
CA THR A 25 -1.69 30.06 4.50
C THR A 25 -1.32 31.43 5.07
N ASN A 26 -0.20 32.01 4.64
CA ASN A 26 0.17 33.37 5.05
C ASN A 26 -0.83 34.42 4.54
N ASP A 27 -1.46 34.15 3.39
CA ASP A 27 -2.28 35.13 2.68
C ASP A 27 -3.77 34.99 2.98
N TYR A 28 -4.24 33.77 3.30
CA TYR A 28 -5.66 33.53 3.57
C TYR A 28 -5.92 32.31 4.44
N THR A 29 -7.13 32.25 4.98
CA THR A 29 -7.66 31.08 5.67
C THR A 29 -8.98 30.68 5.06
N THR A 30 -9.17 29.39 4.79
CA THR A 30 -10.41 28.88 4.20
C THR A 30 -11.56 28.90 5.21
N ASN A 31 -12.80 28.87 4.70
CA ASN A 31 -13.93 28.46 5.54
C ASN A 31 -13.78 27.00 6.01
N TRP A 32 -14.60 26.61 6.98
CA TRP A 32 -14.67 25.22 7.41
C TRP A 32 -15.21 24.35 6.28
N ILE A 33 -14.51 23.26 5.99
CA ILE A 33 -14.84 22.28 4.95
C ILE A 33 -15.20 20.97 5.64
N ASN A 34 -16.36 20.39 5.28
CA ASN A 34 -16.76 19.09 5.79
C ASN A 34 -16.01 17.99 5.01
N LEU A 35 -15.48 17.01 5.73
CA LEU A 35 -14.85 15.83 5.13
C LEU A 35 -15.92 14.80 4.76
N GLY A 36 -16.25 14.71 3.47
CA GLY A 36 -17.32 13.84 2.97
C GLY A 36 -16.88 12.42 2.60
N VAL A 37 -15.62 12.22 2.21
CA VAL A 37 -15.08 10.91 1.80
C VAL A 37 -13.70 10.71 2.39
N GLY A 38 -13.45 9.50 2.89
CA GLY A 38 -12.16 9.10 3.44
C GLY A 38 -12.03 9.39 4.94
N ILE A 39 -10.78 9.36 5.39
CA ILE A 39 -10.39 9.55 6.78
C ILE A 39 -9.44 10.74 6.89
N ALA A 40 -9.43 11.42 8.03
CA ALA A 40 -8.56 12.57 8.24
C ALA A 40 -7.11 12.13 8.45
N MET A 41 -6.20 12.62 7.61
CA MET A 41 -4.77 12.39 7.78
C MET A 41 -4.27 13.11 9.05
N GLY A 42 -3.47 12.43 9.86
CA GLY A 42 -2.98 12.94 11.15
C GLY A 42 -3.93 12.68 12.34
N CYS A 43 -5.14 12.17 12.10
CA CYS A 43 -6.01 11.68 13.16
C CYS A 43 -5.50 10.32 13.68
N THR A 44 -5.49 10.13 15.00
CA THR A 44 -5.00 8.90 15.64
C THR A 44 -5.92 7.69 15.42
N ILE A 45 -7.23 7.90 15.29
CA ILE A 45 -8.24 6.85 15.06
C ILE A 45 -8.25 6.40 13.59
N SER A 46 -7.93 7.32 12.68
CA SER A 46 -8.03 7.11 11.23
C SER A 46 -7.22 5.92 10.70
N PRO A 47 -5.94 5.71 11.08
CA PRO A 47 -5.19 4.52 10.68
C PRO A 47 -5.83 3.20 11.13
N ILE A 48 -6.44 3.16 12.32
CA ILE A 48 -7.08 1.95 12.85
C ILE A 48 -8.30 1.60 11.99
N LEU A 49 -9.15 2.59 11.68
CA LEU A 49 -10.30 2.39 10.81
C LEU A 49 -9.90 2.00 9.40
N PHE A 50 -8.82 2.58 8.88
CA PHE A 50 -8.28 2.20 7.58
C PHE A 50 -7.88 0.73 7.54
N VAL A 51 -7.10 0.28 8.53
CA VAL A 51 -6.65 -1.10 8.63
C VAL A 51 -7.83 -2.05 8.78
N MET A 52 -8.83 -1.71 9.59
CA MET A 52 -10.06 -2.50 9.73
C MET A 52 -10.82 -2.63 8.40
N ALA A 53 -11.01 -1.53 7.69
CA ALA A 53 -11.70 -1.53 6.40
C ALA A 53 -10.93 -2.35 5.35
N MET A 54 -9.62 -2.13 5.25
CA MET A 54 -8.74 -2.88 4.35
C MET A 54 -8.76 -4.38 4.69
N GLU A 55 -8.69 -4.77 5.96
CA GLU A 55 -8.74 -6.19 6.36
C GLU A 55 -10.02 -6.88 5.87
N VAL A 56 -11.18 -6.21 5.99
CA VAL A 56 -12.46 -6.74 5.47
C VAL A 56 -12.40 -6.93 3.94
N ILE A 57 -11.85 -5.96 3.21
CA ILE A 57 -11.69 -6.03 1.75
C ILE A 57 -10.76 -7.18 1.36
N LEU A 58 -9.59 -7.27 2.00
CA LEU A 58 -8.58 -8.29 1.71
C LEU A 58 -9.11 -9.68 2.02
N LYS A 59 -9.80 -9.89 3.15
CA LYS A 59 -10.44 -11.16 3.49
C LYS A 59 -11.52 -11.57 2.48
N ALA A 60 -12.28 -10.62 1.96
CA ALA A 60 -13.28 -10.88 0.91
C ALA A 60 -12.65 -11.25 -0.45
N ALA A 61 -11.38 -10.91 -0.68
CA ALA A 61 -10.63 -11.27 -1.88
C ALA A 61 -9.79 -12.55 -1.70
N GLU A 62 -9.32 -12.84 -0.47
CA GLU A 62 -8.38 -13.93 -0.16
C GLU A 62 -8.84 -15.30 -0.66
N GLY A 63 -10.16 -15.58 -0.62
CA GLY A 63 -10.74 -16.84 -1.12
C GLY A 63 -10.59 -17.12 -2.62
N ASN A 64 -10.03 -16.19 -3.41
CA ASN A 64 -9.82 -16.35 -4.85
C ASN A 64 -8.47 -16.99 -5.20
N ALA A 65 -7.62 -17.27 -4.22
CA ALA A 65 -6.36 -17.99 -4.41
C ALA A 65 -6.06 -18.91 -3.22
N GLY A 66 -5.35 -20.01 -3.48
CA GLY A 66 -4.78 -20.81 -2.41
C GLY A 66 -3.51 -20.18 -1.82
N PRO A 67 -3.01 -20.68 -0.68
CA PRO A 67 -1.69 -20.30 -0.16
C PRO A 67 -0.58 -20.51 -1.20
N ALA A 68 0.30 -19.52 -1.35
CA ALA A 68 1.44 -19.61 -2.24
C ALA A 68 2.54 -20.48 -1.65
N ASN A 69 2.79 -21.61 -2.30
CA ASN A 69 3.92 -22.47 -1.97
C ASN A 69 5.23 -21.85 -2.49
N LEU A 70 6.15 -21.55 -1.57
CA LEU A 70 7.47 -21.00 -1.89
C LEU A 70 8.54 -22.07 -2.09
N GLY A 71 8.18 -23.34 -1.94
CA GLY A 71 9.11 -24.46 -1.84
C GLY A 71 9.66 -24.64 -0.42
N GLY A 72 10.33 -25.76 -0.18
CA GLY A 72 10.99 -26.04 1.11
C GLY A 72 10.05 -26.19 2.30
N GLY A 73 8.77 -26.50 2.07
CA GLY A 73 7.74 -26.56 3.12
C GLY A 73 7.22 -25.19 3.56
N CYS A 74 7.68 -24.10 2.95
CA CYS A 74 7.22 -22.75 3.25
C CYS A 74 6.01 -22.37 2.39
N SER A 75 4.98 -21.83 3.03
CA SER A 75 3.80 -21.28 2.38
C SER A 75 3.53 -19.86 2.89
N MET A 76 2.99 -19.00 2.03
CA MET A 76 2.55 -17.66 2.42
C MET A 76 1.08 -17.44 2.03
N PRO A 77 0.35 -16.61 2.79
CA PRO A 77 -0.94 -16.11 2.34
C PRO A 77 -0.81 -15.48 0.96
N PRO A 78 -1.78 -15.70 0.05
CA PRO A 78 -1.70 -15.20 -1.31
C PRO A 78 -1.86 -13.69 -1.42
N LEU A 79 -2.38 -13.07 -0.36
CA LEU A 79 -2.65 -11.65 -0.28
C LEU A 79 -2.04 -11.10 1.00
N LYS A 80 -1.29 -10.01 0.87
CA LYS A 80 -0.70 -9.27 1.99
C LYS A 80 -0.88 -7.78 1.73
N ALA A 81 -0.98 -7.00 2.78
CA ALA A 81 -1.01 -5.55 2.64
C ALA A 81 -0.20 -4.87 3.74
N PHE A 82 0.30 -3.69 3.41
CA PHE A 82 0.83 -2.73 4.34
C PHE A 82 0.21 -1.38 4.01
N MET A 83 -0.75 -0.94 4.82
CA MET A 83 -1.60 0.20 4.51
C MET A 83 -2.22 0.05 3.11
N ASP A 84 -2.02 1.00 2.19
CA ASP A 84 -2.54 0.99 0.83
C ASP A 84 -1.73 0.08 -0.13
N ASP A 85 -0.50 -0.27 0.22
CA ASP A 85 0.32 -1.19 -0.57
C ASP A 85 -0.17 -2.62 -0.41
N THR A 86 -0.65 -3.23 -1.49
CA THR A 86 -1.12 -4.62 -1.52
C THR A 86 -0.19 -5.48 -2.37
N THR A 87 0.19 -6.65 -1.85
CA THR A 87 1.03 -7.65 -2.53
C THR A 87 0.24 -8.93 -2.75
N ILE A 88 0.22 -9.40 -4.00
CA ILE A 88 -0.40 -10.66 -4.41
C ILE A 88 0.71 -11.64 -4.78
N ILE A 89 0.68 -12.83 -4.21
CA ILE A 89 1.63 -13.91 -4.49
C ILE A 89 0.81 -15.17 -4.76
N CYS A 90 0.67 -15.56 -6.02
CA CYS A 90 -0.05 -16.78 -6.41
C CYS A 90 0.27 -17.15 -7.87
N SER A 91 -0.39 -18.18 -8.39
CA SER A 91 -0.25 -18.54 -9.81
C SER A 91 -0.86 -17.47 -10.73
N LYS A 92 -0.44 -17.43 -11.99
CA LYS A 92 -0.91 -16.46 -13.00
C LYS A 92 -2.44 -16.35 -13.06
N ASP A 93 -3.15 -17.48 -13.06
CA ASP A 93 -4.61 -17.50 -13.22
C ASP A 93 -5.34 -17.15 -11.91
N GLU A 94 -4.75 -17.44 -10.76
CA GLU A 94 -5.22 -16.93 -9.46
C GLU A 94 -5.01 -15.43 -9.34
N THR A 95 -3.86 -14.90 -9.77
CA THR A 95 -3.57 -13.46 -9.72
C THR A 95 -4.60 -12.67 -10.53
N ARG A 96 -4.96 -13.14 -11.73
CA ARG A 96 -6.00 -12.50 -12.55
C ARG A 96 -7.36 -12.46 -11.85
N ARG A 97 -7.81 -13.61 -11.31
CA ARG A 97 -9.07 -13.69 -10.56
C ARG A 97 -9.07 -12.78 -9.34
N MET A 98 -7.96 -12.75 -8.60
CA MET A 98 -7.79 -11.91 -7.42
C MET A 98 -7.80 -10.41 -7.78
N LEU A 99 -7.11 -10.00 -8.84
CA LEU A 99 -7.12 -8.62 -9.32
C LEU A 99 -8.53 -8.19 -9.74
N THR A 100 -9.25 -9.01 -10.51
CA THR A 100 -10.65 -8.72 -10.87
C THR A 100 -11.54 -8.58 -9.64
N ARG A 101 -11.38 -9.47 -8.65
CA ARG A 101 -12.16 -9.39 -7.41
C ARG A 101 -11.83 -8.13 -6.61
N LEU A 102 -10.56 -7.80 -6.47
CA LEU A 102 -10.11 -6.61 -5.75
C LEU A 102 -10.60 -5.34 -6.44
N ASP A 103 -10.59 -5.28 -7.77
CA ASP A 103 -11.08 -4.12 -8.54
C ASP A 103 -12.56 -3.82 -8.23
N VAL A 104 -13.41 -4.86 -8.21
CA VAL A 104 -14.82 -4.74 -7.83
C VAL A 104 -14.98 -4.26 -6.38
N LEU A 105 -14.21 -4.85 -5.45
CA LEU A 105 -14.29 -4.48 -4.03
C LEU A 105 -13.83 -3.04 -3.78
N MET A 106 -12.73 -2.61 -4.41
CA MET A 106 -12.22 -1.24 -4.29
C MET A 106 -13.22 -0.24 -4.85
N SER A 107 -13.83 -0.53 -6.00
CA SER A 107 -14.90 0.27 -6.58
C SER A 107 -16.07 0.47 -5.62
N TRP A 108 -16.54 -0.60 -4.95
CA TRP A 108 -17.59 -0.50 -3.92
C TRP A 108 -17.19 0.41 -2.76
N CYS A 109 -15.92 0.37 -2.36
CA CYS A 109 -15.37 1.21 -1.31
C CYS A 109 -15.00 2.63 -1.77
N ARG A 110 -15.28 2.99 -3.03
CA ARG A 110 -14.87 4.28 -3.64
C ARG A 110 -13.36 4.51 -3.57
N MET A 111 -12.59 3.44 -3.68
CA MET A 111 -11.14 3.44 -3.80
C MET A 111 -10.74 2.93 -5.18
N GLU A 112 -9.54 3.30 -5.62
CA GLU A 112 -9.02 2.89 -6.92
C GLU A 112 -7.54 2.52 -6.77
N PHE A 113 -7.13 1.45 -7.44
CA PHE A 113 -5.70 1.15 -7.58
C PHE A 113 -5.04 2.17 -8.52
N LYS A 114 -3.73 2.35 -8.37
CA LYS A 114 -2.92 3.16 -9.29
C LYS A 114 -2.03 2.24 -10.12
N PRO A 115 -2.50 1.73 -11.28
CA PRO A 115 -1.76 0.81 -12.14
C PRO A 115 -0.32 1.26 -12.43
N LYS A 116 -0.13 2.56 -12.67
CA LYS A 116 1.20 3.17 -12.92
C LYS A 116 2.17 3.07 -11.73
N LYS A 117 1.66 2.93 -10.50
CA LYS A 117 2.46 2.71 -9.28
C LYS A 117 2.58 1.23 -8.90
N SER A 118 1.76 0.36 -9.48
CA SER A 118 1.83 -1.08 -9.28
C SER A 118 2.91 -1.71 -10.14
N ARG A 119 3.46 -2.85 -9.71
CA ARG A 119 4.31 -3.70 -10.56
C ARG A 119 3.92 -5.15 -10.47
N SER A 120 4.14 -5.86 -11.56
CA SER A 120 4.03 -7.31 -11.59
C SER A 120 5.39 -7.97 -11.84
N LEU A 121 5.60 -9.10 -11.16
CA LEU A 121 6.75 -9.97 -11.35
C LEU A 121 6.26 -11.40 -11.55
N SER A 122 6.68 -12.05 -12.63
CA SER A 122 6.42 -13.47 -12.87
C SER A 122 7.74 -14.23 -12.83
N ILE A 123 7.79 -15.33 -12.08
CA ILE A 123 8.99 -16.16 -11.95
C ILE A 123 8.63 -17.58 -12.40
N ARG A 124 9.41 -18.13 -13.34
CA ARG A 124 9.27 -19.51 -13.79
C ARG A 124 10.64 -20.18 -13.82
N LYS A 125 10.79 -21.28 -13.07
CA LYS A 125 12.06 -22.03 -12.97
C LYS A 125 13.25 -21.12 -12.61
N GLY A 126 13.05 -20.21 -11.65
CA GLY A 126 14.08 -19.28 -11.18
C GLY A 126 14.45 -18.14 -12.14
N LYS A 127 13.73 -17.99 -13.26
CA LYS A 127 13.94 -16.89 -14.21
C LYS A 127 12.72 -15.97 -14.25
N VAL A 128 12.97 -14.68 -14.43
CA VAL A 128 11.91 -13.68 -14.64
C VAL A 128 11.24 -13.95 -15.98
N GLY A 129 9.92 -14.12 -15.96
CA GLY A 129 9.10 -14.33 -17.15
C GLY A 129 8.51 -13.01 -17.63
N GLU A 130 8.99 -12.51 -18.77
CA GLU A 130 8.63 -11.17 -19.28
C GLU A 130 7.28 -11.14 -20.03
N ALA A 131 6.76 -12.30 -20.44
CA ALA A 131 5.55 -12.39 -21.25
C ALA A 131 4.24 -12.32 -20.44
N THR A 132 4.31 -12.43 -19.11
CA THR A 132 3.10 -12.44 -18.27
C THR A 132 2.70 -11.02 -17.90
N THR A 133 1.54 -10.59 -18.36
CA THR A 133 0.97 -9.28 -18.05
C THR A 133 -0.33 -9.42 -17.25
N PHE A 134 -0.60 -8.40 -16.44
CA PHE A 134 -1.79 -8.30 -15.60
C PHE A 134 -2.43 -6.93 -15.78
N THR A 135 -3.73 -6.84 -15.50
CA THR A 135 -4.53 -5.63 -15.62
C THR A 135 -5.30 -5.38 -14.33
N VAL A 136 -5.45 -4.12 -13.95
CA VAL A 136 -6.29 -3.65 -12.85
C VAL A 136 -6.83 -2.27 -13.20
N ALA A 137 -8.06 -1.93 -12.82
CA ALA A 137 -8.71 -0.67 -13.22
C ALA A 137 -8.61 -0.42 -14.75
N GLU A 138 -8.88 -1.48 -15.54
CA GLU A 138 -8.81 -1.49 -17.00
C GLU A 138 -7.45 -1.10 -17.63
N GLN A 139 -6.39 -0.99 -16.83
CA GLN A 139 -5.05 -0.62 -17.28
C GLN A 139 -4.06 -1.75 -17.04
N GLN A 140 -3.07 -1.86 -17.92
CA GLN A 140 -1.98 -2.82 -17.76
C GLN A 140 -1.03 -2.39 -16.63
N ILE A 141 -0.69 -3.35 -15.77
CA ILE A 141 0.33 -3.17 -14.73
C ILE A 141 1.72 -3.34 -15.38
N PRO A 142 2.63 -2.36 -15.26
CA PRO A 142 4.00 -2.51 -15.75
C PRO A 142 4.73 -3.66 -15.06
N THR A 143 5.56 -4.38 -15.82
CA THR A 143 6.43 -5.41 -15.22
C THR A 143 7.62 -4.77 -14.53
N VAL A 144 8.19 -5.43 -13.52
CA VAL A 144 9.43 -4.99 -12.86
C VAL A 144 10.60 -4.87 -13.85
N SER A 145 10.62 -5.68 -14.91
CA SER A 145 11.63 -5.57 -15.98
C SER A 145 11.51 -4.29 -16.81
N GLN A 146 10.29 -3.81 -17.04
CA GLN A 146 10.05 -2.56 -17.77
C GLN A 146 10.32 -1.36 -16.88
N GLU A 147 9.81 -1.40 -15.65
CA GLU A 147 9.94 -0.32 -14.69
C GLU A 147 10.25 -0.90 -13.29
N PRO A 148 11.49 -0.75 -12.78
CA PRO A 148 11.81 -1.10 -11.41
C PRO A 148 10.90 -0.38 -10.41
N VAL A 149 10.75 -0.96 -9.21
CA VAL A 149 9.93 -0.39 -8.14
C VAL A 149 10.67 -0.32 -6.82
N LYS A 150 10.44 0.77 -6.09
CA LYS A 150 10.87 0.92 -4.71
C LYS A 150 9.71 0.57 -3.79
N SER A 151 9.87 -0.46 -2.96
CA SER A 151 8.88 -0.87 -1.95
C SER A 151 9.55 -0.90 -0.57
N LEU A 152 8.93 -0.21 0.40
CA LEU A 152 9.45 -0.09 1.78
C LEU A 152 10.93 0.29 1.86
N GLY A 153 11.35 1.23 1.00
CA GLY A 153 12.74 1.72 0.96
C GLY A 153 13.70 0.90 0.09
N ARG A 154 13.28 -0.27 -0.41
CA ARG A 154 14.14 -1.18 -1.20
C ARG A 154 13.77 -1.19 -2.67
N TRP A 155 14.77 -1.15 -3.54
CA TRP A 155 14.59 -1.32 -4.98
C TRP A 155 14.46 -2.80 -5.37
N TYR A 156 13.54 -3.05 -6.29
CA TYR A 156 13.33 -4.34 -6.93
C TYR A 156 13.42 -4.13 -8.45
N ASP A 157 14.34 -4.85 -9.09
CA ASP A 157 14.55 -4.87 -10.53
C ASP A 157 14.54 -6.30 -11.07
N SER A 158 14.64 -6.46 -12.40
CA SER A 158 14.64 -7.76 -13.06
C SER A 158 15.87 -8.62 -12.78
N SER A 159 16.94 -8.05 -12.23
CA SER A 159 18.14 -8.82 -11.88
C SER A 159 17.88 -9.75 -10.70
N MET A 160 16.96 -9.38 -9.80
CA MET A 160 16.66 -10.11 -8.56
C MET A 160 17.91 -10.43 -7.74
N LYS A 161 18.97 -9.60 -7.88
CA LYS A 161 20.24 -9.76 -7.16
C LYS A 161 20.32 -8.79 -5.99
N ASP A 162 20.90 -9.28 -4.91
CA ASP A 162 21.12 -8.49 -3.69
C ASP A 162 22.51 -7.82 -3.64
N THR A 163 23.27 -7.87 -4.73
CA THR A 163 24.66 -7.41 -4.77
C THR A 163 24.82 -5.90 -4.58
N ARG A 164 23.79 -5.11 -4.89
CA ARG A 164 23.84 -3.63 -4.77
C ARG A 164 23.38 -3.11 -3.41
N ARG A 165 22.87 -3.96 -2.53
CA ARG A 165 22.22 -3.55 -1.27
C ARG A 165 23.12 -2.75 -0.34
N GLY A 166 24.40 -3.13 -0.25
CA GLY A 166 25.36 -2.41 0.59
C GLY A 166 25.58 -0.97 0.11
N ALA A 167 25.74 -0.80 -1.20
CA ALA A 167 25.90 0.52 -1.80
C ALA A 167 24.64 1.37 -1.64
N GLU A 168 23.45 0.81 -1.94
CA GLU A 168 22.16 1.51 -1.80
C GLU A 168 21.91 1.96 -0.36
N THR A 169 22.21 1.12 0.62
CA THR A 169 22.02 1.44 2.04
C THR A 169 22.98 2.55 2.48
N SER A 170 24.23 2.49 2.02
CA SER A 170 25.24 3.51 2.34
C SER A 170 24.90 4.86 1.71
N GLU A 171 24.43 4.86 0.46
CA GLU A 171 24.00 6.07 -0.25
C GLU A 171 22.78 6.69 0.44
N PHE A 172 21.74 5.89 0.71
CA PHE A 172 20.56 6.35 1.42
C PHE A 172 20.89 6.91 2.81
N ALA A 173 21.78 6.25 3.57
CA ALA A 173 22.21 6.73 4.87
C ALA A 173 22.96 8.07 4.76
N SER A 174 23.86 8.21 3.78
CA SER A 174 24.59 9.46 3.52
C SER A 174 23.63 10.60 3.15
N GLU A 175 22.70 10.37 2.23
CA GLU A 175 21.69 11.36 1.83
C GLU A 175 20.80 11.76 3.01
N SER A 176 20.36 10.78 3.81
CA SER A 176 19.53 11.01 4.98
C SER A 176 20.26 11.85 6.03
N LEU A 177 21.54 11.53 6.32
CA LEU A 177 22.36 12.31 7.25
C LEU A 177 22.59 13.73 6.74
N GLN A 178 22.83 13.91 5.45
CA GLN A 178 22.95 15.25 4.85
C GLN A 178 21.65 16.05 4.95
N ALA A 179 20.50 15.41 4.72
CA ALA A 179 19.19 16.03 4.86
C ALA A 179 18.91 16.43 6.32
N THR A 180 19.20 15.55 7.28
CA THR A 180 19.12 15.86 8.72
C THR A 180 20.03 17.03 9.09
N ASN A 181 21.26 17.06 8.56
CA ASN A 181 22.19 18.15 8.82
C ASN A 181 21.69 19.49 8.25
N LYS A 182 21.04 19.49 7.08
CA LYS A 182 20.44 20.69 6.46
C LYS A 182 19.14 21.14 7.14
N CYS A 183 18.53 20.30 7.98
CA CYS A 183 17.32 20.67 8.70
C CYS A 183 17.57 21.82 9.68
N GLY A 184 16.64 22.77 9.80
CA GLY A 184 16.74 23.95 10.68
C GLY A 184 16.57 23.65 12.18
N LEU A 185 16.48 22.39 12.56
CA LEU A 185 16.37 21.97 13.97
C LEU A 185 17.66 22.26 14.75
N GLN A 186 17.55 22.55 16.04
CA GLN A 186 18.75 22.64 16.90
C GLN A 186 19.44 21.27 16.97
N GLY A 187 20.78 21.26 17.10
CA GLY A 187 21.58 20.02 17.06
C GLY A 187 21.11 18.92 18.01
N LYS A 188 20.58 19.27 19.19
CA LYS A 188 20.02 18.32 20.17
C LYS A 188 18.75 17.58 19.70
N PHE A 189 18.11 18.05 18.63
CA PHE A 189 16.90 17.47 18.03
C PHE A 189 17.16 16.84 16.66
N LYS A 190 18.41 16.86 16.16
CA LYS A 190 18.83 16.14 14.96
C LYS A 190 19.25 14.75 15.39
N ILE A 191 18.42 13.75 15.10
CA ILE A 191 18.74 12.32 15.28
C ILE A 191 19.19 11.77 13.93
#